data_AF-A0A0N8JYK6-F1
#
_entry.id   AF-A0A0N8JYK6-F1
#
_cell.length_a   1.000
_cell.length_b   1.000
_cell.length_c   1.000
_cell.angle_alpha   90.00
_cell.angle_beta   90.00
_cell.angle_gamma   90.00
#
_symmetry.space_group_name_H-M   'P 1'
#
loop_
_entity.id
_entity.type
_entity.pdbx_description
1 polymer ?
#
loop_
_entity_poly.entity_id
_entity_poly.type
_entity_poly.pdbx_seq_one_letter_code
_entity_poly.pdbx_strand_id
1 'polypeptide(L)'
;MYKSILVTSQDKTPAVIRKAMVKHNLDRERPEEYELLQKISEEKELKIPDNANVFYAMNSSANYDFVLKKRGFPKAGRPKHVASSTLPRMKQKGLKIAKGIF
;
A
#
# COMPACT_ATOMS: atom_id res chain seq x y z
N MET A 1 19.66 -9.57 -11.30
CA MET A 1 20.08 -8.86 -12.54
C MET A 1 19.15 -7.67 -12.74
N TYR A 2 19.70 -6.47 -12.95
CA TYR A 2 18.91 -5.27 -13.22
C TYR A 2 18.60 -5.12 -14.72
N LYS A 3 17.44 -4.52 -15.05
CA LYS A 3 17.02 -4.21 -16.42
C LYS A 3 16.41 -2.81 -16.46
N SER A 4 16.92 -1.93 -17.32
CA SER A 4 16.36 -0.58 -17.48
C SER A 4 15.07 -0.60 -18.30
N ILE A 5 14.07 0.16 -17.88
CA ILE A 5 12.76 0.29 -18.53
C ILE A 5 12.43 1.76 -18.71
N LEU A 6 11.92 2.10 -19.89
CA LEU A 6 11.39 3.44 -20.14
C LEU A 6 9.99 3.57 -19.55
N VAL A 7 9.84 4.51 -18.62
CA VAL A 7 8.57 4.90 -18.01
C VAL A 7 8.21 6.31 -18.51
N THR A 8 7.04 6.45 -19.11
CA THR A 8 6.48 7.73 -19.55
C THR A 8 5.53 8.29 -18.51
N SER A 9 5.19 9.58 -18.61
CA SER A 9 4.20 10.24 -17.74
C SER A 9 2.77 9.71 -17.89
N GLN A 10 2.53 8.77 -18.80
CA GLN A 10 1.22 8.12 -19.03
C GLN A 10 1.21 6.66 -18.56
N ASP A 11 2.38 6.09 -18.25
CA ASP A 11 2.51 4.69 -17.87
C ASP A 11 1.95 4.45 -16.47
N LYS A 12 0.92 3.59 -16.42
CA LYS A 12 0.40 3.05 -15.16
C LYS A 12 1.19 1.81 -14.73
N THR A 13 1.11 1.48 -13.45
CA THR A 13 1.73 0.30 -12.83
C THR A 13 1.62 -0.99 -13.66
N PRO A 14 0.44 -1.42 -14.17
CA PRO A 14 0.35 -2.68 -14.91
C PRO A 14 1.09 -2.63 -16.25
N ALA A 15 1.19 -1.46 -16.89
CA ALA A 15 1.96 -1.30 -18.12
C ALA A 15 3.47 -1.43 -17.86
N VAL A 16 3.96 -0.81 -16.78
CA VAL A 16 5.37 -0.91 -16.37
C VAL A 16 5.73 -2.33 -15.95
N ILE A 17 4.85 -2.99 -15.18
CA ILE A 17 5.02 -4.41 -14.79
C ILE A 17 5.14 -5.29 -16.03
N ARG A 18 4.24 -5.17 -17.01
CA ARG A 18 4.33 -5.95 -18.27
C ARG A 18 5.65 -5.71 -19.01
N LYS A 19 6.06 -4.44 -19.15
CA LYS A 19 7.37 -4.10 -19.76
C LYS A 19 8.53 -4.76 -19.02
N ALA A 20 8.47 -4.83 -17.69
CA ALA A 20 9.47 -5.51 -16.87
C ALA A 20 9.47 -7.02 -17.07
N MET A 21 8.30 -7.64 -17.02
CA MET A 21 8.15 -9.08 -17.20
C MET A 21 8.73 -9.54 -18.54
N VAL A 22 8.44 -8.83 -19.64
CA VAL A 22 9.02 -9.14 -20.96
C VAL A 22 10.55 -9.06 -20.94
N LYS A 23 11.13 -8.04 -20.31
CA LYS A 23 12.60 -7.90 -20.21
C LYS A 23 13.27 -8.93 -19.29
N HIS A 24 12.50 -9.52 -18.38
CA HIS A 24 12.93 -10.58 -17.48
C HIS A 24 12.54 -11.99 -17.97
N ASN A 25 11.98 -12.11 -19.19
CA ASN A 25 11.51 -13.37 -19.77
C ASN A 25 10.42 -14.07 -18.94
N LEU A 26 9.52 -13.27 -18.34
CA LEU A 26 8.38 -13.69 -17.51
C LEU A 26 7.03 -13.50 -18.21
N ASP A 27 7.02 -13.39 -19.54
CA ASP A 27 5.87 -13.13 -20.40
C ASP A 27 4.72 -14.15 -20.30
N ARG A 28 4.97 -15.33 -19.72
CA ARG A 28 3.95 -16.35 -19.46
C ARG A 28 3.16 -16.13 -18.17
N GLU A 29 3.67 -15.29 -17.27
CA GLU A 29 3.03 -15.02 -15.98
C GLU A 29 2.05 -13.84 -16.05
N ARG A 30 1.14 -13.77 -15.08
CA ARG A 30 0.10 -12.74 -15.03
C ARG A 30 0.62 -11.47 -14.34
N PRO A 31 0.52 -10.27 -14.94
CA PRO A 31 0.98 -9.03 -14.31
C PRO A 31 0.24 -8.70 -13.01
N GLU A 32 -0.97 -9.23 -12.82
CA GLU A 32 -1.76 -9.09 -11.58
C GLU A 32 -1.13 -9.82 -10.39
N GLU A 33 -0.29 -10.83 -10.66
CA GLU A 33 0.47 -11.56 -9.64
C GLU A 33 1.74 -10.82 -9.23
N TYR A 34 2.02 -9.64 -9.81
CA TYR A 34 3.21 -8.87 -9.49
C TYR A 34 2.88 -7.52 -8.88
N GLU A 35 3.80 -7.04 -8.06
CA GLU A 35 3.79 -5.71 -7.49
C GLU A 35 5.12 -5.02 -7.80
N LEU A 36 5.03 -3.69 -7.96
CA LEU A 36 6.17 -2.85 -8.25
C LEU A 36 6.51 -2.08 -6.98
N LEU A 37 7.73 -2.27 -6.48
CA LEU A 37 8.25 -1.52 -5.33
C LEU A 37 9.44 -0.69 -5.77
N GLN A 38 9.52 0.57 -5.33
CA GLN A 38 10.71 1.38 -5.48
C GLN A 38 11.62 1.18 -4.26
N LYS A 39 12.89 0.88 -4.49
CA LYS A 39 13.90 0.78 -3.43
C LYS A 39 14.37 2.18 -3.07
N ILE A 40 14.00 2.66 -1.88
CA ILE A 40 14.38 3.99 -1.40
C ILE A 40 15.74 3.92 -0.68
N SER A 41 15.93 2.89 0.15
CA SER A 41 17.20 2.54 0.79
C SER A 41 17.28 1.02 0.94
N GLU A 42 18.34 0.49 1.57
CA GLU A 42 18.47 -0.96 1.81
C GLU A 42 17.35 -1.52 2.69
N GLU A 43 16.82 -0.71 3.60
CA GLU A 43 15.78 -1.12 4.57
C GLU A 43 14.38 -0.60 4.22
N LYS A 44 14.28 0.31 3.24
CA LYS A 44 13.03 1.01 2.93
C LYS A 44 12.63 0.84 1.47
N GLU A 45 11.41 0.34 1.29
CA GLU A 45 10.76 0.17 0.00
C GLU A 45 9.44 0.93 -0.04
N LEU A 46 9.14 1.55 -1.18
CA LEU A 46 7.87 2.22 -1.46
C LEU A 46 7.07 1.36 -2.44
N LYS A 47 5.91 0.86 -2.01
CA LYS A 47 5.01 0.12 -2.91
C LYS A 47 4.26 1.09 -3.83
N ILE A 48 4.35 0.85 -5.14
CA ILE A 48 3.56 1.57 -6.14
C ILE A 48 2.15 0.95 -6.20
N PRO A 49 1.06 1.73 -6.11
CA PRO A 49 -0.30 1.18 -6.16
C PRO A 49 -0.65 0.54 -7.50
N ASP A 50 -1.52 -0.48 -7.46
CA ASP A 50 -1.85 -1.37 -8.59
C ASP A 50 -2.33 -0.68 -9.87
N ASN A 51 -2.95 0.49 -9.78
CA ASN A 51 -3.45 1.25 -10.93
C ASN A 51 -3.03 2.73 -10.88
N ALA A 52 -1.96 3.03 -10.14
CA ALA A 52 -1.39 4.37 -10.12
C ALA A 52 -0.57 4.65 -11.37
N ASN A 53 -0.34 5.93 -11.65
CA ASN A 53 0.64 6.36 -12.62
C ASN A 53 2.03 6.30 -11.97
N VAL A 54 2.96 5.54 -12.53
CA VAL A 54 4.26 5.28 -11.90
C VAL A 54 5.10 6.54 -11.82
N PHE A 55 5.06 7.37 -12.87
CA PHE A 55 5.83 8.61 -12.96
C PHE A 55 5.49 9.59 -11.84
N TYR A 56 4.23 9.61 -11.38
CA TYR A 56 3.79 10.47 -10.28
C TYR A 56 3.81 9.79 -8.91
N ALA A 57 3.75 8.46 -8.87
CA ALA A 57 3.76 7.70 -7.62
C ALA A 57 5.18 7.40 -7.11
N MET A 58 6.19 7.46 -7.99
CA MET A 58 7.59 7.27 -7.61
C MET A 58 8.13 8.44 -6.79
N ASN A 59 9.05 8.13 -5.89
CA ASN A 59 9.85 9.13 -5.19
C ASN A 59 10.95 9.64 -6.13
N SER A 60 10.83 10.89 -6.58
CA SER A 60 11.78 11.53 -7.50
C SER A 60 13.10 11.94 -6.84
N SER A 61 13.14 12.04 -5.50
CA SER A 61 14.33 12.39 -4.72
C SER A 61 15.20 11.19 -4.33
N ALA A 62 14.70 9.97 -4.55
CA ALA A 62 15.43 8.73 -4.31
C ALA A 62 15.93 8.11 -5.61
N ASN A 63 16.72 7.03 -5.51
CA ASN A 63 17.15 6.27 -6.68
C ASN A 63 15.95 5.67 -7.44
N TYR A 64 16.10 5.55 -8.75
CA TYR A 64 15.09 4.97 -9.65
C TYR A 64 15.25 3.45 -9.78
N ASP A 65 15.58 2.80 -8.66
CA ASP A 65 15.66 1.35 -8.57
C ASP A 65 14.29 0.81 -8.19
N PHE A 66 13.81 -0.15 -8.99
CA PHE A 66 12.54 -0.82 -8.76
C PHE A 66 12.74 -2.33 -8.65
N VAL A 67 11.93 -2.94 -7.79
CA VAL A 67 11.85 -4.38 -7.58
C VAL A 67 10.51 -4.86 -8.11
N LEU A 68 10.57 -5.79 -9.06
CA LEU A 68 9.42 -6.56 -9.51
C LEU A 68 9.26 -7.76 -8.58
N LYS A 69 8.26 -7.74 -7.70
CA LYS A 69 8.03 -8.77 -6.70
C LYS A 69 6.76 -9.55 -6.99
N LYS A 70 6.83 -10.88 -6.94
CA LYS A 70 5.63 -11.72 -7.03
C LYS A 70 4.82 -11.55 -5.75
N ARG A 71 3.55 -11.16 -5.88
CA ARG A 71 2.60 -11.10 -4.79
C ARG A 71 2.50 -12.51 -4.21
N GLY A 72 2.69 -12.63 -2.90
CA GLY A 72 2.20 -13.82 -2.20
C GLY A 72 0.71 -13.94 -2.47
N PHE A 73 0.21 -15.17 -2.63
CA PHE A 73 -1.23 -15.43 -2.68
C PHE A 73 -1.93 -14.58 -1.61
N PRO A 74 -3.06 -13.93 -1.92
CA PRO A 74 -3.82 -13.27 -0.89
C PRO A 74 -4.29 -14.36 0.08
N LYS A 75 -3.56 -14.59 1.17
CA LYS A 75 -4.21 -14.98 2.41
C LYS A 75 -5.21 -13.85 2.62
N ALA A 76 -6.49 -14.19 2.46
CA ALA A 76 -7.62 -13.34 2.80
C ALA A 76 -7.38 -12.78 4.20
N GLY A 77 -6.84 -11.57 4.24
CA GLY A 77 -6.18 -11.06 5.41
C GLY A 77 -5.95 -9.57 5.22
N ARG A 78 -7.01 -8.87 4.81
CA ARG A 78 -7.13 -7.47 5.22
C ARG A 78 -6.91 -7.45 6.72
N PRO A 79 -5.92 -6.75 7.30
CA PRO A 79 -6.10 -6.28 8.65
C PRO A 79 -7.29 -5.32 8.56
N LYS A 80 -8.49 -5.80 8.92
CA LYS A 80 -9.59 -4.90 9.20
C LYS A 80 -9.12 -4.05 10.37
N HIS A 81 -8.74 -2.81 10.08
CA HIS A 81 -8.64 -1.79 11.09
C HIS A 81 -10.08 -1.51 11.56
N VAL A 82 -10.59 -2.36 12.45
CA VAL A 82 -11.83 -2.10 13.17
C VAL A 82 -11.47 -1.08 14.23
N ALA A 83 -11.36 0.18 13.82
CA ALA A 83 -11.54 1.31 14.71
C ALA A 83 -13.01 1.33 15.12
N SER A 84 -13.40 0.42 16.02
CA SER A 84 -14.66 0.54 16.74
C SER A 84 -14.35 1.32 18.01
N SER A 85 -14.50 2.64 17.90
CA SER A 85 -14.60 3.54 19.04
C SER A 85 -15.87 3.19 19.81
N THR A 86 -15.80 2.18 20.68
CA THR A 86 -16.79 2.00 21.73
C THR A 86 -16.29 2.76 22.94
N LEU A 87 -16.73 4.02 23.07
CA LEU A 87 -16.64 4.76 24.32
C LEU A 87 -17.39 3.94 25.39
N PRO A 88 -16.77 3.60 26.54
CA PRO A 88 -17.49 2.96 27.63
C PRO A 88 -18.54 3.94 28.16
N ARG A 89 -19.81 3.53 28.09
CA ARG A 89 -20.95 4.31 28.59
C ARG A 89 -20.80 4.45 30.12
N MET A 90 -20.39 5.64 30.56
CA MET A 90 -20.35 5.99 31.98
C MET A 90 -21.78 5.98 32.53
N LYS A 91 -22.11 4.99 33.38
CA LYS A 91 -23.38 4.95 34.12
C LYS A 91 -23.37 6.07 35.17
N GLN A 92 -24.00 7.18 34.85
CA GLN A 92 -24.32 8.22 35.84
C GLN A 92 -25.32 7.64 36.86
N LYS A 93 -24.84 7.29 38.06
CA LYS A 93 -25.70 7.03 39.22
C LYS A 93 -26.09 8.39 39.79
N GLY A 94 -27.40 8.64 39.88
CA GLY A 94 -27.97 9.91 40.31
C GLY A 94 -27.48 10.33 41.70
N LEU A 95 -26.96 11.55 41.78
CA LEU A 95 -26.68 12.26 43.02
C LEU A 95 -28.04 12.63 43.65
N LYS A 96 -28.38 12.01 44.79
CA LYS A 96 -29.56 12.38 45.56
C LYS A 96 -29.26 13.72 46.24
N ILE A 97 -29.90 14.79 45.78
CA ILE A 97 -29.89 16.08 46.48
C ILE A 97 -30.90 15.97 47.61
N ALA A 98 -30.41 15.81 48.85
CA ALA A 98 -31.22 16.04 50.03
C ALA A 98 -31.44 17.55 50.17
N LYS A 99 -32.67 18.01 49.99
CA LYS A 99 -33.09 19.35 50.43
C LYS A 99 -33.61 19.22 51.85
N GLY A 100 -32.88 19.80 52.79
CA GLY A 100 -33.35 20.02 54.14
C GLY A 100 -32.59 21.18 54.73
N ILE A 101 -33.14 22.40 54.64
CA ILE A 101 -33.01 23.46 55.64
C ILE A 101 -33.95 24.61 55.30
N PHE A 102 -34.80 24.94 56.29
CA PHE A 102 -35.72 26.08 56.45
C PHE A 102 -36.93 26.22 55.52
#